data_AF-A0A7K4FTE7-F1
#
_entry.id   AF-A0A7K4FTE7-F1
#
_cell.length_a   1.000
_cell.length_b   1.000
_cell.length_c   1.000
_cell.angle_alpha   90.00
_cell.angle_beta   90.00
_cell.angle_gamma   90.00
#
_symmetry.space_group_name_H-M   'P 1'
#
loop_
_entity.id
_entity.type
_entity.pdbx_description
1 polymer ?
#
loop_
_entity_poly.entity_id
_entity_poly.type
_entity_poly.pdbx_seq_one_letter_code
_entity_poly.pdbx_strand_id
1 'polypeptide(L)'
;EFYIGSFLGRFFPSTPFISVSFWGRLIIVLVVAALVRKVGVGMLSLLIFNVLGDLFHYGFGGEPMFTIYETLTYGLFVDLVIAATGGKLFGIGIKGGKLFGSFNLMSRKEADDEDIQGKTPSIVYLLAAVEGAVIGLLWAIPDPIFYRAFFSPFIYGGYVDWGRVIFDLIAYIPGDIVIGIIAALISIRIAKAVGS
;
A
#
# COMPACT_ATOMS: atom_id res chain seq x y z
N GLU A 1 18.19 -0.85 0.46
CA GLU A 1 17.02 -1.34 -0.30
C GLU A 1 17.30 -2.69 -0.95
N PHE A 2 16.45 -3.72 -0.79
CA PHE A 2 16.68 -5.07 -1.36
C PHE A 2 17.19 -5.05 -2.82
N TYR A 3 18.13 -5.95 -3.16
CA TYR A 3 18.89 -6.07 -4.43
C TYR A 3 18.14 -5.82 -5.75
N ILE A 4 16.82 -5.98 -5.76
CA ILE A 4 15.94 -5.71 -6.90
C ILE A 4 16.01 -4.23 -7.31
N GLY A 5 16.10 -3.31 -6.36
CA GLY A 5 16.21 -1.87 -6.61
C GLY A 5 17.49 -1.47 -7.34
N SER A 6 18.64 -1.95 -6.86
CA SER A 6 19.95 -1.64 -7.46
C SER A 6 20.18 -2.37 -8.79
N PHE A 7 19.53 -3.52 -9.00
CA PHE A 7 19.60 -4.27 -10.25
C PHE A 7 18.66 -3.69 -11.31
N LEU A 8 17.40 -3.42 -11.00
CA LEU A 8 16.43 -2.84 -11.95
C LEU A 8 16.71 -1.37 -12.25
N GLY A 9 17.28 -0.61 -11.31
CA GLY A 9 17.71 0.77 -11.53
C GLY A 9 18.84 0.92 -12.57
N ARG A 10 19.50 -0.17 -12.98
CA ARG A 10 20.45 -0.18 -14.11
C ARG A 10 19.78 -0.30 -15.47
N PHE A 11 18.54 -0.80 -15.52
CA PHE A 11 17.81 -1.06 -16.77
C PHE A 11 16.63 -0.09 -16.98
N PHE A 12 16.07 0.46 -15.91
CA PHE A 12 15.02 1.47 -15.96
C PHE A 12 15.50 2.77 -15.32
N PRO A 13 15.37 3.93 -16.00
CA PRO A 13 15.70 5.21 -15.37
C PRO A 13 14.77 5.42 -14.18
N SER A 14 15.35 5.48 -12.98
CA SER A 14 14.64 5.99 -11.80
C SER A 14 14.51 7.50 -11.97
N THR A 15 13.30 7.95 -12.27
CA THR A 15 12.98 9.36 -12.09
C THR A 15 12.66 9.58 -10.62
N PRO A 16 12.78 10.80 -10.06
CA PRO A 16 12.43 11.08 -8.67
C PRO A 16 10.98 10.73 -8.29
N PHE A 17 10.13 10.36 -9.26
CA PHE A 17 8.71 10.02 -9.13
C PHE A 17 8.37 8.59 -9.50
N ILE A 18 9.31 7.84 -10.09
CA ILE A 18 9.12 6.45 -10.49
C ILE A 18 10.31 5.65 -9.96
N SER A 19 10.10 4.96 -8.85
CA SER A 19 11.09 4.06 -8.27
C SER A 19 10.53 2.64 -8.15
N VAL A 20 11.20 1.72 -8.84
CA VAL A 20 10.82 0.31 -8.85
C VAL A 20 10.95 -0.31 -7.45
N SER A 21 11.93 0.13 -6.66
CA SER A 21 12.09 -0.27 -5.25
C SER A 21 10.85 0.06 -4.42
N PHE A 22 10.35 1.28 -4.51
CA PHE A 22 9.20 1.77 -3.75
C PHE A 22 7.91 1.04 -4.16
N TRP A 23 7.67 0.92 -5.47
CA TRP A 23 6.51 0.20 -6.00
C TRP A 23 6.55 -1.30 -5.68
N GLY A 24 7.72 -1.92 -5.74
CA GLY A 24 7.91 -3.31 -5.33
C GLY A 24 7.55 -3.53 -3.85
N ARG A 25 7.95 -2.60 -2.98
CA ARG A 25 7.59 -2.62 -1.55
C ARG A 25 6.08 -2.49 -1.35
N LEU A 26 5.43 -1.56 -2.05
CA LEU A 26 3.97 -1.39 -2.01
C LEU A 26 3.27 -2.70 -2.38
N ILE A 27 3.67 -3.34 -3.48
CA ILE A 27 3.09 -4.60 -3.94
C ILE A 27 3.25 -5.69 -2.88
N ILE A 28 4.45 -5.90 -2.35
CA ILE A 28 4.71 -6.96 -1.37
C ILE A 28 3.88 -6.75 -0.10
N VAL A 29 3.83 -5.52 0.43
CA VAL A 29 3.04 -5.20 1.63
C VAL A 29 1.56 -5.46 1.39
N LEU A 30 1.02 -5.06 0.25
CA LEU A 30 -0.39 -5.31 -0.07
C LEU A 30 -0.72 -6.79 -0.26
N VAL A 31 0.23 -7.60 -0.76
CA VAL A 31 0.06 -9.05 -0.84
C VAL A 31 0.00 -9.66 0.55
N VAL A 32 0.95 -9.30 1.42
CA VAL A 32 0.98 -9.79 2.81
C VAL A 32 -0.28 -9.35 3.58
N ALA A 33 -0.69 -8.09 3.41
CA ALA A 33 -1.92 -7.55 4.00
C ALA A 33 -3.17 -8.31 3.53
N ALA A 34 -3.27 -8.64 2.24
CA ALA A 34 -4.40 -9.39 1.69
C ALA A 34 -4.46 -10.85 2.17
N LEU A 35 -3.31 -11.45 2.46
CA LEU A 35 -3.21 -12.81 2.99
C LEU A 35 -3.56 -12.86 4.48
N VAL A 36 -3.04 -11.94 5.28
CA VAL A 36 -3.20 -11.99 6.74
C VAL A 36 -4.49 -11.32 7.22
N ARG A 37 -4.94 -10.25 6.54
CA ARG A 37 -6.22 -9.55 6.80
C ARG A 37 -6.44 -9.05 8.22
N LYS A 38 -5.36 -8.72 8.93
CA LYS A 38 -5.40 -8.21 10.31
C LYS A 38 -4.78 -6.82 10.38
N VAL A 39 -5.33 -5.99 11.27
CA VAL A 39 -4.75 -4.68 11.60
C VAL A 39 -3.41 -4.90 12.30
N GLY A 40 -2.39 -4.15 11.88
CA GLY A 40 -1.01 -4.24 12.37
C GLY A 40 -0.07 -4.95 11.39
N VAL A 41 -0.60 -5.57 10.32
CA VAL A 41 0.20 -6.28 9.32
C VAL A 41 0.96 -5.28 8.44
N GLY A 42 0.36 -4.14 8.10
CA GLY A 42 1.02 -3.09 7.34
C GLY A 42 2.25 -2.55 8.08
N MET A 43 2.07 -2.16 9.34
CA MET A 43 3.17 -1.68 10.18
C MET A 43 4.22 -2.75 10.42
N LEU A 44 3.84 -3.98 10.80
CA LEU A 44 4.80 -5.04 11.12
C LEU A 44 5.59 -5.49 9.90
N SER A 45 4.96 -5.58 8.72
CA SER A 45 5.64 -5.95 7.48
C SER A 45 6.68 -4.90 7.08
N LEU A 46 6.36 -3.61 7.19
CA LEU A 46 7.31 -2.54 6.91
C LEU A 46 8.42 -2.44 7.95
N LEU A 47 8.11 -2.64 9.23
CA LEU A 47 9.12 -2.67 10.28
C LEU A 47 10.15 -3.77 10.01
N ILE A 48 9.70 -4.98 9.69
CA ILE A 48 10.60 -6.09 9.34
C ILE A 48 11.37 -5.77 8.06
N PHE A 49 10.69 -5.27 7.04
CA PHE A 49 11.32 -4.91 5.77
C PHE A 49 12.45 -3.89 5.96
N ASN A 50 12.22 -2.85 6.77
CA ASN A 50 13.19 -1.78 7.02
C ASN A 50 14.33 -2.26 7.90
N VAL A 51 14.06 -3.00 8.98
CA VAL A 51 15.12 -3.57 9.84
C VAL A 51 16.04 -4.50 9.04
N LEU A 52 15.47 -5.39 8.22
CA LEU A 52 16.26 -6.27 7.37
C LEU A 52 16.97 -5.49 6.26
N GLY A 53 16.29 -4.52 5.65
CA GLY A 53 16.84 -3.65 4.62
C GLY A 53 18.08 -2.91 5.10
N ASP A 54 17.99 -2.30 6.29
CA ASP A 54 19.08 -1.58 6.95
C ASP A 54 20.21 -2.52 7.33
N LEU A 55 19.90 -3.67 7.94
CA LEU A 55 20.93 -4.65 8.32
C LEU A 55 21.76 -5.14 7.12
N PHE A 56 21.12 -5.37 5.97
CA PHE A 56 21.82 -5.85 4.77
C PHE A 56 22.53 -4.74 3.97
N HIS A 57 22.10 -3.47 4.08
CA HIS A 57 22.70 -2.37 3.32
C HIS A 57 23.71 -1.55 4.12
N TYR A 58 23.36 -1.24 5.36
CA TYR A 58 24.05 -0.30 6.22
C TYR A 58 24.55 -0.95 7.53
N GLY A 59 24.27 -2.24 7.75
CA GLY A 59 24.60 -2.94 8.98
C GLY A 59 23.85 -2.35 10.17
N PHE A 60 24.57 -2.06 11.26
CA PHE A 60 24.00 -1.42 12.45
C PHE A 60 23.98 0.12 12.39
N GLY A 61 24.54 0.72 11.34
CA GLY A 61 24.59 2.17 11.14
C GLY A 61 23.43 2.72 10.30
N GLY A 62 22.32 1.98 10.19
CA GLY A 62 21.20 2.25 9.30
C GLY A 62 20.47 3.57 9.54
N GLU A 63 19.24 3.64 9.04
CA GLU A 63 18.46 4.86 8.96
C GLU A 63 17.23 4.76 9.90
N PRO A 64 17.44 4.78 11.24
CA PRO A 64 16.38 4.49 12.21
C PRO A 64 15.21 5.47 12.09
N MET A 65 15.47 6.70 11.66
CA MET A 65 14.42 7.68 11.43
C MET A 65 13.49 7.25 10.29
N PHE A 66 14.04 6.78 9.17
CA PHE A 66 13.25 6.28 8.06
C PHE A 66 12.46 5.03 8.46
N THR A 67 13.07 4.14 9.25
CA THR A 67 12.36 2.97 9.81
C THR A 67 11.09 3.39 10.59
N ILE A 68 11.21 4.35 11.51
CA ILE A 68 10.08 4.83 12.32
C ILE A 68 9.04 5.54 11.45
N TYR A 69 9.48 6.50 10.63
CA TYR A 69 8.58 7.27 9.78
C TYR A 69 7.82 6.37 8.83
N GLU A 70 8.50 5.47 8.12
CA GLU A 70 7.86 4.64 7.11
C GLU A 70 6.89 3.63 7.73
N THR A 71 7.26 3.06 8.88
CA THR A 71 6.39 2.15 9.62
C THR A 71 5.13 2.87 10.10
N LEU A 72 5.28 4.04 10.70
CA LEU A 72 4.17 4.79 11.31
C LEU A 72 3.30 5.56 10.32
N THR A 73 3.73 5.71 9.07
CA THR A 73 2.96 6.40 8.03
C THR A 73 2.45 5.41 6.98
N TYR A 74 3.33 4.88 6.12
CA TYR A 74 2.95 3.92 5.07
C TYR A 74 2.29 2.67 5.66
N GLY A 75 2.87 2.10 6.71
CA GLY A 75 2.37 0.87 7.33
C GLY A 75 1.03 1.10 8.02
N LEU A 76 0.93 2.20 8.77
CA LEU A 76 -0.28 2.63 9.43
C LEU A 76 -1.42 2.88 8.42
N PHE A 77 -1.14 3.48 7.26
CA PHE A 77 -2.17 3.73 6.25
C PHE A 77 -2.77 2.45 5.68
N VAL A 78 -1.95 1.41 5.46
CA VAL A 78 -2.47 0.09 5.09
C VAL A 78 -3.36 -0.47 6.21
N ASP A 79 -2.90 -0.38 7.45
CA ASP A 79 -3.63 -0.87 8.61
C ASP A 79 -4.96 -0.13 8.86
N LEU A 80 -5.00 1.18 8.61
CA LEU A 80 -6.23 1.97 8.66
C LEU A 80 -7.24 1.53 7.61
N VAL A 81 -6.79 1.18 6.40
CA VAL A 81 -7.69 0.65 5.36
C VAL A 81 -8.17 -0.76 5.72
N ILE A 82 -7.31 -1.60 6.30
CA ILE A 82 -7.75 -2.92 6.82
C ILE A 82 -8.79 -2.76 7.94
N ALA A 83 -8.57 -1.82 8.86
CA ALA A 83 -9.50 -1.53 9.94
C ALA A 83 -10.84 -0.99 9.39
N ALA A 84 -10.79 -0.06 8.44
CA ALA A 84 -11.97 0.52 7.80
C ALA A 84 -12.77 -0.51 6.97
N THR A 85 -12.09 -1.51 6.41
CA THR A 85 -12.73 -2.62 5.68
C THR A 85 -13.14 -3.79 6.60
N GLY A 86 -12.90 -3.68 7.91
CA GLY A 86 -13.23 -4.74 8.88
C GLY A 86 -12.53 -6.06 8.60
N GLY A 87 -11.32 -6.02 8.04
CA GLY A 87 -10.55 -7.21 7.64
C GLY A 87 -10.98 -7.82 6.31
N LYS A 88 -11.94 -7.24 5.57
CA LYS A 88 -12.37 -7.71 4.25
C LYS A 88 -11.65 -6.99 3.12
N LEU A 89 -10.32 -6.92 3.22
CA LEU A 89 -9.48 -6.25 2.23
C LEU A 89 -9.66 -6.89 0.85
N PHE A 90 -9.77 -6.05 -0.18
CA PHE A 90 -9.96 -6.38 -1.59
C PHE A 90 -11.23 -7.18 -1.90
N GLY A 91 -12.24 -7.03 -1.06
CA GLY A 91 -13.51 -7.74 -1.21
C GLY A 91 -13.43 -9.26 -0.97
N ILE A 92 -12.32 -9.73 -0.40
CA ILE A 92 -12.13 -11.16 -0.12
C ILE A 92 -12.83 -11.52 1.19
N GLY A 93 -13.72 -12.51 1.15
CA GLY A 93 -14.53 -12.92 2.31
C GLY A 93 -15.83 -12.13 2.51
N ILE A 94 -16.27 -11.30 1.55
CA ILE A 94 -17.60 -10.67 1.60
C ILE A 94 -18.69 -11.72 1.33
N LYS A 95 -19.30 -12.26 2.39
CA LYS A 95 -20.73 -12.63 2.39
C LYS A 95 -21.52 -11.37 2.74
N GLY A 96 -22.55 -11.07 1.94
CA GLY A 96 -23.30 -9.80 1.85
C GLY A 96 -23.20 -8.85 3.06
N GLY A 97 -22.75 -7.62 2.82
CA GLY A 97 -22.84 -6.53 3.81
C GLY A 97 -21.78 -5.44 3.64
N LYS A 98 -22.27 -4.19 3.61
CA LYS A 98 -21.62 -2.87 3.55
C LYS A 98 -20.09 -2.81 3.65
N LEU A 99 -19.47 -2.13 2.67
CA LEU A 99 -18.08 -1.69 2.76
C LEU A 99 -17.98 -0.24 2.27
N PHE A 100 -17.30 0.58 3.07
CA PHE A 100 -17.13 2.03 2.91
C PHE A 100 -18.41 2.87 3.02
N GLY A 101 -18.34 3.99 3.76
CA GLY A 101 -19.45 4.90 4.04
C GLY A 101 -20.34 5.15 2.82
N SER A 102 -21.57 4.66 2.89
CA SER A 102 -22.65 4.97 1.94
C SER A 102 -22.41 4.74 0.44
N PHE A 103 -21.53 3.83 0.03
CA PHE A 103 -21.73 3.20 -1.28
C PHE A 103 -22.80 2.11 -1.15
N ASN A 104 -24.06 2.48 -1.39
CA ASN A 104 -25.14 1.52 -1.61
C ASN A 104 -24.83 0.73 -2.90
N LEU A 105 -24.00 -0.32 -2.78
CA LEU A 105 -23.92 -1.34 -3.82
C LEU A 105 -25.21 -2.18 -3.71
N MET A 106 -26.19 -1.77 -4.50
CA MET A 106 -27.49 -2.38 -4.79
C MET A 106 -27.77 -3.72 -4.07
N SER A 107 -28.72 -3.67 -3.14
CA SER A 107 -29.49 -4.76 -2.54
C SER A 107 -29.40 -6.08 -3.31
N ARG A 108 -28.51 -6.99 -2.88
CA ARG A 108 -28.64 -8.40 -3.21
C ARG A 108 -29.46 -9.05 -2.09
N LYS A 109 -30.76 -9.25 -2.37
CA LYS A 109 -31.63 -10.10 -1.57
C LYS A 109 -30.94 -11.45 -1.38
N GLU A 110 -30.96 -11.93 -0.13
CA GLU A 110 -30.66 -13.32 0.21
C GLU A 110 -31.48 -14.24 -0.70
N ALA A 111 -30.77 -15.07 -1.46
CA ALA A 111 -31.30 -16.25 -2.10
C ALA A 111 -30.15 -17.26 -2.08
N ASP A 112 -30.30 -18.17 -1.13
CA ASP A 112 -29.86 -19.55 -1.08
C ASP A 112 -28.37 -19.88 -1.24
N ASP A 113 -27.86 -20.52 -0.19
CA ASP A 113 -26.71 -21.39 -0.19
C ASP A 113 -26.87 -22.45 -1.28
N GLU A 114 -26.12 -22.30 -2.37
CA GLU A 114 -25.44 -23.34 -3.15
C GLU A 114 -24.95 -22.70 -4.48
N ASP A 115 -23.72 -23.00 -4.88
CA ASP A 115 -23.13 -22.65 -6.19
C ASP A 115 -22.82 -21.18 -6.54
N ILE A 116 -22.05 -20.48 -5.70
CA ILE A 116 -21.29 -19.28 -6.15
C ILE A 116 -19.78 -19.56 -6.19
N GLN A 117 -19.39 -20.67 -6.81
CA GLN A 117 -17.98 -20.91 -7.17
C GLN A 117 -17.67 -20.47 -8.62
N GLY A 118 -18.68 -20.10 -9.43
CA GLY A 118 -18.52 -19.89 -10.88
C GLY A 118 -18.69 -18.46 -11.41
N LYS A 119 -19.28 -17.51 -10.67
CA LYS A 119 -19.47 -16.12 -11.15
C LYS A 119 -19.35 -15.10 -10.01
N THR A 120 -18.13 -14.67 -9.72
CA THR A 120 -17.85 -13.39 -9.05
C THR A 120 -17.06 -12.49 -10.02
N PRO A 121 -17.69 -11.89 -11.07
CA PRO A 121 -16.88 -11.56 -12.25
C PRO A 121 -16.30 -10.14 -12.30
N SER A 122 -16.97 -9.08 -11.84
CA SER A 122 -16.44 -7.70 -12.05
C SER A 122 -16.37 -6.86 -10.78
N ILE A 123 -17.34 -7.03 -9.87
CA ILE A 123 -17.51 -6.11 -8.74
C ILE A 123 -16.44 -6.27 -7.66
N VAL A 124 -15.92 -7.48 -7.46
CA VAL A 124 -14.81 -7.73 -6.51
C VAL A 124 -13.51 -7.13 -7.05
N TYR A 125 -13.26 -7.27 -8.35
CA TYR A 125 -12.08 -6.67 -9.00
C TYR A 125 -12.17 -5.15 -9.04
N LEU A 126 -13.37 -4.60 -9.27
CA LEU A 126 -13.61 -3.15 -9.19
C LEU A 126 -13.38 -2.64 -7.77
N LEU A 127 -13.93 -3.31 -6.76
CA LEU A 127 -13.77 -2.93 -5.36
C LEU A 127 -12.29 -2.96 -4.94
N ALA A 128 -11.58 -4.03 -5.30
CA ALA A 128 -10.16 -4.14 -5.05
C ALA A 128 -9.34 -3.08 -5.78
N ALA A 129 -9.71 -2.73 -7.02
CA ALA A 129 -9.08 -1.62 -7.73
C ALA A 129 -9.31 -0.28 -7.00
N VAL A 130 -10.53 -0.02 -6.51
CA VAL A 130 -10.83 1.20 -5.74
C VAL A 130 -10.05 1.22 -4.42
N GLU A 131 -10.02 0.13 -3.67
CA GLU A 131 -9.24 0.04 -2.43
C GLU A 131 -7.73 0.15 -2.67
N GLY A 132 -7.22 -0.49 -3.72
CA GLY A 132 -5.85 -0.36 -4.17
C GLY A 132 -5.51 1.09 -4.55
N ALA A 133 -6.41 1.78 -5.25
CA ALA A 133 -6.26 3.20 -5.58
C ALA A 133 -6.25 4.08 -4.33
N VAL A 134 -7.11 3.81 -3.35
CA VAL A 134 -7.13 4.54 -2.07
C VAL A 134 -5.82 4.32 -1.30
N ILE A 135 -5.33 3.08 -1.23
CA ILE A 135 -4.05 2.79 -0.56
C ILE A 135 -2.88 3.45 -1.30
N GLY A 136 -2.88 3.40 -2.63
CA GLY A 136 -1.89 4.11 -3.46
C GLY A 136 -1.91 5.62 -3.23
N LEU A 137 -3.09 6.23 -3.20
CA LEU A 137 -3.25 7.66 -2.86
C LEU A 137 -2.71 7.97 -1.46
N LEU A 138 -3.02 7.14 -0.47
CA LEU A 138 -2.50 7.31 0.89
C LEU A 138 -0.98 7.17 0.93
N TRP A 139 -0.40 6.29 0.12
CA TRP A 139 1.05 6.12 0.00
C TRP A 139 1.75 7.29 -0.73
N ALA A 140 1.05 8.14 -1.46
CA ALA A 140 1.66 9.35 -2.04
C ALA A 140 1.93 10.46 -1.00
N ILE A 141 1.34 10.36 0.19
CA ILE A 141 1.36 11.42 1.23
C ILE A 141 2.64 11.43 2.09
N PRO A 142 3.18 10.29 2.56
CA PRO A 142 4.21 10.31 3.58
C PRO A 142 5.50 11.01 3.17
N ASP A 143 6.01 10.80 1.95
CA ASP A 143 7.27 11.45 1.54
C ASP A 143 7.15 12.98 1.45
N PRO A 144 6.18 13.54 0.70
CA PRO A 144 6.07 14.99 0.58
C PRO A 144 5.65 15.68 1.90
N ILE A 145 4.71 15.11 2.64
CA ILE A 145 4.12 15.78 3.81
C ILE A 145 4.88 15.46 5.08
N PHE A 146 5.08 14.18 5.40
CA PHE A 146 5.70 13.80 6.67
C PHE A 146 7.22 13.91 6.61
N TYR A 147 7.85 13.38 5.56
CA TYR A 147 9.30 13.47 5.47
C TYR A 147 9.77 14.87 5.07
N ARG A 148 9.38 15.38 3.90
CA ARG A 148 9.91 16.65 3.37
C ARG A 148 9.41 17.89 4.11
N ALA A 149 8.11 17.99 4.42
CA ALA A 149 7.57 19.18 5.08
C ALA A 149 7.74 19.17 6.61
N PHE A 150 7.87 17.99 7.24
CA PHE A 150 8.01 17.87 8.69
C PHE A 150 9.41 17.40 9.10
N PHE A 151 9.80 16.14 8.87
CA PHE A 151 11.05 15.58 9.43
C PHE A 151 12.33 16.24 8.90
N SER A 152 12.44 16.48 7.59
CA SER A 152 13.64 17.01 6.95
C SER A 152 14.06 18.39 7.51
N PRO A 153 13.16 19.37 7.66
CA PRO A 153 13.45 20.63 8.35
C PRO A 153 14.00 20.46 9.77
N PHE A 154 13.45 19.52 10.55
CA PHE A 154 13.92 19.27 11.92
C PHE A 154 15.30 18.62 11.97
N ILE A 155 15.61 17.73 11.01
CA ILE A 155 16.86 16.97 11.00
C ILE A 155 18.01 17.78 10.39
N TYR A 156 17.74 18.48 9.28
CA TYR A 156 18.77 19.15 8.49
C TYR A 156 18.78 20.68 8.67
N GLY A 157 17.85 21.26 9.43
CA GLY A 157 17.81 22.70 9.72
C GLY A 157 17.42 23.57 8.51
N GLY A 158 16.70 23.00 7.54
CA GLY A 158 16.28 23.69 6.33
C GLY A 158 14.90 24.35 6.42
N TYR A 159 14.59 25.26 5.49
CA TYR A 159 13.25 25.80 5.29
C TYR A 159 12.40 24.87 4.42
N VAL A 160 11.09 24.84 4.69
CA VAL A 160 10.13 24.06 3.89
C VAL A 160 9.84 24.81 2.59
N ASP A 161 10.18 24.19 1.46
CA ASP A 161 9.71 24.62 0.15
C ASP A 161 8.34 24.01 -0.15
N TRP A 162 7.29 24.76 0.16
CA TRP A 162 5.91 24.35 -0.07
C TRP A 162 5.58 24.14 -1.55
N GLY A 163 6.23 24.86 -2.46
CA GLY A 163 6.04 24.68 -3.90
C GLY A 163 6.50 23.30 -4.33
N ARG A 164 7.67 22.88 -3.85
CA ARG A 164 8.21 21.54 -4.08
C ARG A 164 7.37 20.45 -3.44
N VAL A 165 6.94 20.64 -2.19
CA VAL A 165 6.09 19.67 -1.47
C VAL A 165 4.78 19.41 -2.22
N ILE A 166 4.10 20.46 -2.67
CA ILE A 166 2.84 20.33 -3.42
C ILE A 166 3.07 19.67 -4.78
N PHE A 167 4.15 20.06 -5.47
CA PHE A 167 4.51 19.46 -6.76
C PHE A 167 4.77 17.96 -6.63
N ASP A 168 5.59 17.55 -5.65
CA ASP A 168 5.93 16.15 -5.41
C ASP A 168 4.69 15.33 -5.04
N LEU A 169 3.81 15.87 -4.19
CA LEU A 169 2.54 15.22 -3.84
C LEU A 169 1.67 14.97 -5.07
N ILE A 170 1.46 15.99 -5.91
CA ILE A 170 0.66 15.85 -7.13
C ILE A 170 1.32 14.88 -8.12
N ALA A 171 2.65 14.88 -8.20
CA ALA A 171 3.40 14.03 -9.11
C ALA A 171 3.39 12.54 -8.69
N TYR A 172 3.37 12.23 -7.39
CA TYR A 172 3.34 10.85 -6.90
C TYR A 172 1.95 10.20 -7.03
N ILE A 173 0.87 10.98 -6.88
CA ILE A 173 -0.51 10.46 -6.87
C ILE A 173 -0.84 9.55 -8.08
N PRO A 174 -0.62 9.95 -9.35
CA PRO A 174 -0.99 9.12 -10.49
C PRO A 174 -0.25 7.79 -10.53
N GLY A 175 1.06 7.80 -10.23
CA GLY A 175 1.89 6.60 -10.24
C GLY A 175 1.47 5.62 -9.14
N ASP A 176 1.31 6.13 -7.93
CA ASP A 176 1.02 5.29 -6.77
C ASP A 176 -0.40 4.72 -6.81
N ILE A 177 -1.37 5.47 -7.36
CA ILE A 177 -2.72 4.94 -7.62
C ILE A 177 -2.67 3.75 -8.59
N VAL A 178 -1.97 3.91 -9.73
CA VAL A 178 -1.88 2.85 -10.75
C VAL A 178 -1.25 1.59 -10.16
N ILE A 179 -0.17 1.77 -9.40
CA ILE A 179 0.55 0.65 -8.77
C ILE A 179 -0.26 0.03 -7.65
N GLY A 180 -0.98 0.83 -6.85
CA GLY A 180 -1.91 0.35 -5.84
C GLY A 180 -3.03 -0.51 -6.43
N ILE A 181 -3.60 -0.11 -7.58
CA ILE A 181 -4.58 -0.91 -8.32
C ILE A 181 -3.97 -2.23 -8.77
N ILE A 182 -2.78 -2.19 -9.40
CA ILE A 182 -2.10 -3.39 -9.89
C ILE A 182 -1.80 -4.36 -8.73
N ALA A 183 -1.28 -3.82 -7.62
CA ALA A 183 -0.97 -4.57 -6.42
C ALA A 183 -2.22 -5.26 -5.86
N ALA A 184 -3.35 -4.56 -5.74
CA ALA A 184 -4.60 -5.13 -5.26
C ALA A 184 -5.12 -6.27 -6.16
N LEU A 185 -5.03 -6.11 -7.48
CA LEU A 185 -5.41 -7.15 -8.43
C LEU A 185 -4.51 -8.39 -8.35
N ILE A 186 -3.20 -8.20 -8.16
CA ILE A 186 -2.24 -9.27 -7.94
C ILE A 186 -2.55 -9.99 -6.62
N SER A 187 -2.80 -9.23 -5.55
CA SER A 187 -3.16 -9.76 -4.23
C SER A 187 -4.37 -10.69 -4.27
N ILE A 188 -5.42 -10.34 -5.02
CA ILE A 188 -6.59 -11.23 -5.20
C ILE A 188 -6.17 -12.56 -5.83
N ARG A 189 -5.34 -12.53 -6.87
CA ARG A 189 -4.89 -13.76 -7.57
C ARG A 189 -4.08 -14.65 -6.64
N ILE A 190 -3.18 -14.05 -5.86
CA ILE A 190 -2.35 -14.77 -4.90
C ILE A 190 -3.20 -15.35 -3.77
N ALA A 191 -4.13 -14.58 -3.21
CA ALA A 191 -5.02 -15.05 -2.15
C ALA A 191 -5.85 -16.27 -2.62
N LYS A 192 -6.41 -16.21 -3.83
CA LYS A 192 -7.12 -17.35 -4.45
C LYS A 192 -6.22 -18.56 -4.64
N ALA A 193 -4.97 -18.37 -5.07
CA ALA A 193 -4.02 -19.47 -5.28
C ALA A 193 -3.60 -20.15 -3.98
N VAL A 194 -3.53 -19.39 -2.88
CA VAL A 194 -3.18 -19.90 -1.54
C VAL A 194 -4.39 -20.56 -0.84
N GLY A 195 -5.59 -20.44 -1.40
CA GLY A 195 -6.83 -21.00 -0.83
C GLY A 195 -7.40 -20.18 0.32
N SER A 196 -7.08 -18.89 0.36
CA SER A 196 -7.44 -17.97 1.45
C SER A 196 -8.62 -17.06 1.15
#